data_AF-A0A3C1Q1G2-F1
#
_entry.id   AF-A0A3C1Q1G2-F1
#
_cell.length_a   1.000
_cell.length_b   1.000
_cell.length_c   1.000
_cell.angle_alpha   90.00
_cell.angle_beta   90.00
_cell.angle_gamma   90.00
#
_symmetry.space_group_name_H-M   'P 1'
#
loop_
_entity.id
_entity.type
_entity.pdbx_description
1 polymer ?
#
loop_
_entity_poly.entity_id
_entity_poly.type
_entity_poly.pdbx_seq_one_letter_code
_entity_poly.pdbx_strand_id
1 'polypeptide(L)'
;SDFFCGLTFPVSSKEECLTFIVGGWGGGTVGVSSIDGMDASENETTTYGNFEEGRWYAIRLLVEEGRLSAFIDGKQVVDVATEGRKLGLRPGVIEYCAPMGIAAWQTEAKVRKLRWRSVAD
;
A
#
# COMPACT_ATOMS: atom_id res chain seq x y z
N SER A 1 11.85 -13.62 3.99
CA SER A 1 11.22 -12.88 2.89
C SER A 1 9.94 -12.29 3.41
N ASP A 2 9.77 -10.98 3.23
CA ASP A 2 8.55 -10.24 3.56
C ASP A 2 8.33 -9.17 2.46
N PHE A 3 7.65 -8.06 2.75
CA PHE A 3 7.23 -7.16 1.69
C PHE A 3 8.40 -6.53 0.91
N PHE A 4 8.27 -6.53 -0.42
CA PHE A 4 9.17 -5.81 -1.33
C PHE A 4 8.62 -4.41 -1.68
N CYS A 5 7.38 -4.12 -1.31
CA CYS A 5 6.77 -2.81 -1.50
C CYS A 5 5.81 -2.51 -0.34
N GLY A 6 6.25 -1.64 0.57
CA GLY A 6 5.40 -0.85 1.44
C GLY A 6 5.32 0.56 0.87
N LEU A 7 4.23 0.87 0.16
CA LEU A 7 3.98 2.17 -0.44
C LEU A 7 3.16 3.02 0.54
N THR A 8 3.81 3.99 1.17
CA THR A 8 3.15 4.99 2.03
C THR A 8 2.67 6.17 1.18
N PHE A 9 1.46 6.66 1.44
CA PHE A 9 0.83 7.73 0.67
C PHE A 9 -0.19 8.53 1.52
N PRO A 10 -0.43 9.80 1.19
CA PRO A 10 -1.49 10.59 1.81
C PRO A 10 -2.86 10.18 1.27
N VAL A 11 -3.90 10.25 2.10
CA VAL A 11 -5.29 9.94 1.72
C VAL A 11 -6.08 11.22 1.52
N SER A 12 -6.37 11.93 2.61
CA SER A 12 -7.15 13.18 2.60
C SER A 12 -6.30 14.42 2.91
N SER A 13 -5.18 14.24 3.63
CA SER A 13 -4.21 15.27 3.99
C SER A 13 -2.80 14.71 4.01
N LYS A 14 -1.79 15.55 4.24
CA LYS A 14 -0.40 15.08 4.37
C LYS A 14 -0.15 14.35 5.69
N GLU A 15 -0.99 14.59 6.67
CA GLU A 15 -0.92 14.05 8.02
C GLU A 15 -1.67 12.71 8.13
N GLU A 16 -2.71 12.50 7.31
CA GLU A 16 -3.46 11.24 7.23
C GLU A 16 -2.91 10.35 6.10
N CYS A 17 -2.01 9.44 6.47
CA CYS A 17 -1.36 8.52 5.53
C CYS A 17 -1.74 7.06 5.79
N LEU A 18 -1.70 6.25 4.74
CA LEU A 18 -1.82 4.79 4.79
C LEU A 18 -0.59 4.15 4.13
N THR A 19 -0.42 2.84 4.32
CA THR A 19 0.59 2.07 3.61
C THR A 19 -0.03 0.87 2.92
N PHE A 20 0.16 0.78 1.61
CA PHE A 20 -0.17 -0.40 0.81
C PHE A 20 1.01 -1.37 0.85
N ILE A 21 0.76 -2.58 1.32
CA ILE A 21 1.74 -3.65 1.50
C ILE A 21 1.58 -4.66 0.36
N VAL A 22 2.71 -5.05 -0.25
CA VAL A 22 2.78 -6.09 -1.27
C VAL A 22 3.84 -7.12 -0.90
N GLY A 23 3.39 -8.35 -0.67
CA GLY A 23 4.23 -9.47 -0.25
C GLY A 23 4.53 -9.49 1.25
N GLY A 24 3.65 -8.92 2.09
CA GLY A 24 3.83 -8.93 3.54
C GLY A 24 3.59 -10.29 4.19
N TRP A 25 3.84 -10.41 5.50
CA TRP A 25 3.55 -11.59 6.32
C TRP A 25 4.11 -12.88 5.71
N GLY A 26 5.44 -12.91 5.54
CA GLY A 26 6.11 -14.09 4.97
C GLY A 26 6.00 -14.19 3.45
N GLY A 27 5.66 -13.11 2.75
CA GLY A 27 5.75 -13.02 1.29
C GLY A 27 4.42 -13.06 0.54
N GLY A 28 3.30 -13.32 1.21
CA GLY A 28 2.02 -13.63 0.54
C GLY A 28 0.96 -12.53 0.62
N THR A 29 0.96 -11.74 1.68
CA THR A 29 -0.13 -10.81 1.97
C THR A 29 -0.04 -9.54 1.14
N VAL A 30 -1.18 -9.11 0.62
CA VAL A 30 -1.37 -7.84 -0.09
C VAL A 30 -2.56 -7.12 0.54
N GLY A 31 -2.40 -5.85 0.89
CA GLY A 31 -3.47 -5.10 1.55
C GLY A 31 -3.00 -3.74 2.04
N VAL A 32 -3.91 -2.98 2.65
CA VAL A 32 -3.63 -1.65 3.21
C VAL A 32 -3.64 -1.75 4.72
N SER A 33 -2.57 -1.33 5.37
CA SER A 33 -2.47 -1.41 6.83
C SER A 33 -3.19 -0.26 7.52
N SER A 34 -3.65 -0.55 8.73
CA SER A 34 -4.13 0.41 9.74
C SER A 34 -5.44 1.12 9.40
N ILE A 35 -6.27 0.49 8.56
CA ILE A 35 -7.69 0.84 8.43
C ILE A 35 -8.41 0.36 9.69
N ASP A 36 -9.03 1.28 10.43
CA ASP A 36 -9.64 1.05 11.74
C ASP A 36 -8.69 0.40 12.77
N GLY A 37 -7.39 0.66 12.61
CA GLY A 37 -6.34 0.09 13.45
C GLY A 37 -5.98 -1.37 13.15
N MET A 38 -6.58 -1.99 12.14
CA MET A 38 -6.29 -3.37 11.71
C MET A 38 -5.18 -3.38 10.66
N ASP A 39 -4.20 -4.28 10.80
CA ASP A 39 -3.13 -4.43 9.82
C ASP A 39 -3.65 -4.98 8.47
N ALA A 40 -2.83 -4.87 7.41
CA ALA A 40 -3.18 -5.36 6.07
C ALA A 40 -3.45 -6.87 5.98
N SER A 41 -3.17 -7.65 7.03
CA SER A 41 -3.53 -9.06 7.15
C SER A 41 -4.86 -9.30 7.87
N GLU A 42 -5.48 -8.27 8.44
CA GLU A 42 -6.57 -8.38 9.40
C GLU A 42 -7.85 -7.66 8.96
N ASN A 43 -7.78 -6.86 7.88
CA ASN A 43 -8.92 -6.08 7.39
C ASN A 43 -9.43 -6.54 6.02
N GLU A 44 -10.50 -5.93 5.55
CA GLU A 44 -11.21 -6.30 4.33
C GLU A 44 -10.39 -6.15 3.04
N THR A 45 -9.27 -5.44 3.08
CA THR A 45 -8.38 -5.29 1.93
C THR A 45 -7.41 -6.46 1.76
N THR A 46 -7.38 -7.38 2.74
CA THR A 46 -6.48 -8.54 2.74
C THR A 46 -6.75 -9.42 1.53
N THR A 47 -5.74 -9.52 0.67
CA THR A 47 -5.68 -10.48 -0.43
C THR A 47 -4.32 -11.18 -0.41
N TYR A 48 -4.15 -12.18 -1.28
CA TYR A 48 -2.92 -12.97 -1.35
C TYR A 48 -2.37 -13.01 -2.77
N GLY A 49 -1.06 -12.95 -2.88
CA GLY A 49 -0.33 -13.04 -4.14
C GLY A 49 0.92 -13.90 -4.00
N ASN A 50 1.30 -14.55 -5.09
CA ASN A 50 2.59 -15.23 -5.20
C ASN A 50 3.54 -14.33 -6.00
N PHE A 51 4.68 -14.01 -5.39
CA PHE A 51 5.67 -13.12 -5.99
C PHE A 51 6.95 -13.87 -6.32
N GLU A 52 7.41 -13.69 -7.56
CA GLU A 52 8.60 -14.33 -8.12
C GLU A 52 9.80 -13.39 -8.01
N GLU A 53 10.93 -13.93 -7.58
CA GLU A 53 12.19 -13.20 -7.52
C GLU A 53 12.64 -12.74 -8.92
N GLY A 54 13.15 -11.51 -9.02
CA GLY A 54 13.64 -10.94 -10.29
C GLY A 54 12.55 -10.52 -11.28
N ARG A 55 11.27 -10.75 -10.97
CA ARG A 55 10.14 -10.30 -11.78
C ARG A 55 9.74 -8.87 -11.43
N TRP A 56 9.43 -8.08 -12.46
CA TRP A 56 8.87 -6.74 -12.26
C TRP A 56 7.36 -6.81 -12.11
N TYR A 57 6.83 -6.16 -11.07
CA TYR A 57 5.40 -6.00 -10.83
C TYR A 57 4.99 -4.55 -11.04
N ALA A 58 3.96 -4.31 -11.84
CA ALA A 58 3.41 -2.98 -12.05
C ALA A 58 2.42 -2.65 -10.92
N ILE A 59 2.85 -1.80 -9.99
CA ILE A 59 2.01 -1.32 -8.89
C ILE A 59 1.34 -0.01 -9.30
N ARG A 60 0.02 0.05 -9.18
CA ARG A 60 -0.75 1.29 -9.35
C ARG A 60 -1.64 1.49 -8.14
N LEU A 61 -1.58 2.69 -7.57
CA LEU A 61 -2.45 3.14 -6.51
C LEU A 61 -3.29 4.31 -7.01
N LEU A 62 -4.57 4.32 -6.67
CA LEU A 62 -5.51 5.39 -6.96
C LEU A 62 -6.17 5.80 -5.65
N VAL A 63 -5.97 7.06 -5.28
CA VAL A 63 -6.58 7.69 -4.11
C VAL A 63 -7.60 8.68 -4.65
N GLU A 64 -8.86 8.41 -4.38
CA GLU A 64 -10.00 9.27 -4.72
C GLU A 64 -10.66 9.75 -3.43
N GLU A 65 -11.51 10.77 -3.54
CA GLU A 65 -12.32 11.20 -2.40
C GLU A 65 -13.19 10.04 -1.90
N GLY A 66 -13.01 9.63 -0.65
CA GLY A 66 -13.78 8.56 -0.01
C GLY A 66 -13.50 7.14 -0.52
N ARG A 67 -12.51 6.93 -1.41
CA ARG A 67 -12.21 5.60 -1.96
C ARG A 67 -10.72 5.39 -2.22
N LEU A 68 -10.26 4.17 -1.98
CA LEU A 68 -8.90 3.72 -2.27
C LEU A 68 -8.93 2.46 -3.14
N SER A 69 -8.15 2.48 -4.22
CA SER A 69 -7.97 1.33 -5.11
C SER A 69 -6.49 1.05 -5.36
N ALA A 70 -6.11 -0.22 -5.40
CA ALA A 70 -4.77 -0.65 -5.74
C ALA A 70 -4.79 -1.81 -6.75
N PHE A 71 -3.78 -1.82 -7.62
CA PHE A 71 -3.65 -2.78 -8.71
C PHE A 71 -2.23 -3.33 -8.78
N ILE A 72 -2.13 -4.61 -9.10
CA ILE A 72 -0.87 -5.31 -9.40
C ILE A 72 -1.01 -5.91 -10.79
N ASP A 73 -0.12 -5.54 -11.70
CA ASP A 73 -0.16 -5.97 -13.11
C ASP A 73 -1.52 -5.73 -13.79
N GLY A 74 -2.18 -4.63 -13.42
CA GLY A 74 -3.49 -4.25 -13.93
C GLY A 74 -4.69 -4.97 -13.28
N LYS A 75 -4.45 -6.00 -12.45
CA LYS A 75 -5.50 -6.63 -11.65
C LYS A 75 -5.76 -5.82 -10.38
N GLN A 76 -7.01 -5.44 -10.14
CA GLN A 76 -7.41 -4.79 -8.89
C GLN A 76 -7.29 -5.78 -7.73
N VAL A 77 -6.58 -5.38 -6.68
CA VAL A 77 -6.33 -6.18 -5.46
C VAL A 77 -6.86 -5.51 -4.21
N VAL A 78 -7.08 -4.20 -4.24
CA VAL A 78 -7.73 -3.44 -3.18
C VAL A 78 -8.78 -2.56 -3.79
N ASP A 79 -9.95 -2.53 -3.15
CA ASP A 79 -11.03 -1.61 -3.45
C ASP A 79 -11.85 -1.36 -2.17
N VAL A 80 -11.65 -0.21 -1.52
CA VAL A 80 -12.24 0.07 -0.21
C VAL A 80 -12.73 1.50 -0.10
N ALA A 81 -13.88 1.68 0.56
CA ALA A 81 -14.38 2.98 0.95
C ALA A 81 -13.63 3.48 2.19
N THR A 82 -13.14 4.71 2.13
CA THR A 82 -12.34 5.35 3.20
C THR A 82 -13.14 6.40 3.98
N GLU A 83 -14.32 6.80 3.51
CA GLU A 83 -15.17 7.77 4.19
C GLU A 83 -15.62 7.26 5.57
N GLY A 84 -15.48 8.11 6.59
CA GLY A 84 -15.86 7.79 7.97
C GLY A 84 -15.00 6.72 8.66
N ARG A 85 -13.92 6.26 8.03
CA ARG A 85 -12.99 5.27 8.59
C ARG A 85 -11.89 5.94 9.40
N LYS A 86 -11.33 5.22 10.37
CA LYS A 86 -10.11 5.67 11.05
C LYS A 86 -8.90 5.23 10.23
N LEU A 87 -8.23 6.19 9.60
CA LEU A 87 -7.05 5.95 8.78
C LEU A 87 -5.80 6.44 9.51
N GLY A 88 -4.67 5.78 9.28
CA GLY A 88 -3.40 6.19 9.85
C GLY A 88 -2.28 5.22 9.54
N LEU A 89 -1.07 5.57 9.96
CA LEU A 89 0.08 4.68 9.84
C LEU A 89 0.17 3.75 11.05
N ARG A 90 0.69 2.55 10.81
CA ARG A 90 1.14 1.67 11.87
C ARG A 90 2.24 2.38 12.67
N PRO A 91 2.17 2.47 14.01
CA PRO A 91 3.20 3.14 14.78
C PRO A 91 4.60 2.55 14.55
N GLY A 92 5.61 3.41 14.48
CA GLY A 92 7.01 3.03 14.36
C GLY A 92 7.66 3.49 13.04
N VAL A 93 8.65 2.74 12.57
CA VAL A 93 9.57 3.18 11.50
C VAL A 93 8.90 3.54 10.17
N ILE A 94 7.69 3.05 9.90
CA ILE A 94 6.96 3.39 8.66
C ILE A 94 6.52 4.87 8.65
N GLU A 95 6.41 5.53 9.81
CA GLU A 95 6.09 6.95 9.92
C GLU A 95 7.13 7.84 9.22
N TYR A 96 8.39 7.39 9.10
CA TYR A 96 9.43 8.10 8.35
C TYR A 96 9.18 8.11 6.83
N CYS A 97 8.25 7.30 6.32
CA CYS A 97 7.83 7.32 4.93
C CYS A 97 6.72 8.34 4.65
N ALA A 98 6.19 9.02 5.68
CA ALA A 98 5.19 10.06 5.48
C ALA A 98 5.81 11.33 4.84
N PRO A 99 5.07 12.05 3.97
CA PRO A 99 3.72 11.71 3.51
C PRO A 99 3.71 10.67 2.38
N MET A 100 4.86 10.45 1.71
CA MET A 100 4.98 9.49 0.62
C MET A 100 6.36 8.84 0.61
N GLY A 101 6.41 7.51 0.55
CA GLY A 101 7.65 6.75 0.61
C GLY A 101 7.46 5.31 0.15
N ILE A 102 8.57 4.65 -0.19
CA ILE A 102 8.60 3.23 -0.56
C ILE A 102 9.59 2.53 0.36
N ALA A 103 9.13 1.50 1.05
CA ALA A 103 9.92 0.66 1.93
C ALA A 103 9.92 -0.81 1.47
N ALA A 104 10.92 -1.56 1.92
CA ALA A 104 10.96 -3.01 1.84
C ALA A 104 11.41 -3.57 3.20
N TRP A 105 11.00 -4.78 3.53
CA TRP A 105 11.35 -5.44 4.79
C TRP A 105 11.77 -6.88 4.55
N GLN A 106 12.94 -7.27 5.09
CA GLN A 106 13.54 -8.59 4.91
C GLN A 106 13.56 -9.12 3.45
N THR A 107 13.60 -8.19 2.49
CA THR A 107 13.59 -8.41 1.04
C THR A 107 14.32 -7.23 0.38
N GLU A 108 15.17 -7.49 -0.61
CA GLU A 108 15.73 -6.44 -1.46
C GLU A 108 14.72 -6.08 -2.55
N ALA A 109 14.47 -4.78 -2.74
CA ALA A 109 13.57 -4.28 -3.76
C ALA A 109 14.27 -3.31 -4.70
N LYS A 110 13.91 -3.37 -5.98
CA LYS A 110 14.31 -2.38 -6.99
C LYS A 110 13.06 -1.66 -7.49
N VAL A 111 13.16 -0.35 -7.60
CA VAL A 111 12.05 0.52 -8.02
C VAL A 111 12.43 1.23 -9.31
N ARG A 112 11.52 1.29 -10.28
CA ARG A 112 11.72 2.02 -11.55
C ARG A 112 10.41 2.58 -12.08
N LYS A 113 10.51 3.52 -13.02
CA LYS A 113 9.37 4.12 -13.73
C LYS A 113 8.31 4.74 -12.80
N LEU A 114 8.76 5.36 -11.71
CA LEU A 114 7.89 6.10 -10.79
C LEU A 114 7.19 7.24 -11.53
N ARG A 115 5.87 7.31 -11.37
CA ARG A 115 5.02 8.36 -11.94
C ARG A 115 3.98 8.74 -10.91
N TRP A 116 3.80 10.04 -10.74
CA TRP A 116 2.73 10.64 -9.95
C TRP A 116 1.86 11.49 -10.88
N ARG A 117 0.56 11.46 -10.67
CA ARG A 117 -0.41 12.29 -11.42
C ARG A 117 -1.52 12.72 -10.47
N SER A 118 -1.98 13.95 -10.62
CA SER A 118 -3.23 14.38 -10.03
C SER A 118 -4.38 13.57 -10.64
N VAL A 119 -5.39 13.27 -9.84
CA VAL A 119 -6.65 12.66 -10.30
C VAL A 119 -7.63 13.74 -10.75
N ALA A 120 -7.50 14.96 -10.21
CA ALA A 120 -8.18 16.16 -10.70
C ALA A 120 -7.35 16.83 -11.80
N ASP A 121 -8.05 17.41 -12.79
CA ASP A 121 -7.45 18.20 -13.88
C ASP A 121 -6.76 19.49 -13.40
#